data_AF-A0A0S3RS64-F1
#
_entry.id   AF-A0A0S3RS64-F1
#
_cell.length_a   1.000
_cell.length_b   1.000
_cell.length_c   1.000
_cell.angle_alpha   90.00
_cell.angle_beta   90.00
_cell.angle_gamma   90.00
#
_symmetry.space_group_name_H-M   'P 1'
#
loop_
_entity.id
_entity.type
_entity.pdbx_description
1 polymer ?
#
loop_
_entity_poly.entity_id
_entity_poly.type
_entity_poly.pdbx_seq_one_letter_code
_entity_poly.pdbx_strand_id
1 'polypeptide(L)'
;MISSLLYLTANRPDIMHNVCMCVRFQSCPKESHLTTVKRIMKYLKGTKTLRLWYLRGANISLTRYSDSDFGGCKLNRKSTSDTCHLLGCSLIT
;
A
#
# COMPACT_ATOMS: atom_id res chain seq x y z
N MET A 1 4.69 -12.20 8.30
CA MET A 1 3.26 -11.82 8.21
C MET A 1 3.02 -10.44 7.60
N ILE A 2 3.78 -9.40 7.99
CA ILE A 2 3.62 -8.05 7.39
C ILE A 2 4.22 -8.00 5.98
N SER A 3 5.38 -8.64 5.75
CA SER A 3 6.01 -8.70 4.41
C SER A 3 5.10 -9.32 3.34
N SER A 4 4.31 -10.35 3.69
CA SER A 4 3.31 -10.94 2.77
C SER A 4 2.18 -9.98 2.41
N LEU A 5 1.82 -9.06 3.31
CA LEU A 5 0.82 -8.01 3.01
C LEU A 5 1.37 -6.97 2.04
N LEU A 6 2.69 -6.73 2.04
CA LEU A 6 3.34 -5.82 1.09
C LEU A 6 3.19 -6.32 -0.34
N TYR A 7 3.27 -7.63 -0.59
CA TYR A 7 3.03 -8.18 -1.93
C TYR A 7 1.58 -7.99 -2.40
N LEU A 8 0.62 -7.95 -1.47
CA LEU A 8 -0.77 -7.73 -1.81
C LEU A 8 -1.04 -6.30 -2.28
N THR A 9 -0.24 -5.31 -1.88
CA THR A 9 -0.47 -3.90 -2.23
C THR A 9 -0.41 -3.66 -3.74
N ALA A 10 0.39 -4.45 -4.46
CA ALA A 10 0.50 -4.37 -5.93
C ALA A 10 -0.83 -4.55 -6.66
N ASN A 11 -1.76 -5.35 -6.13
CA ASN A 11 -3.10 -5.55 -6.69
C ASN A 11 -4.20 -4.88 -5.86
N ARG A 12 -3.82 -4.28 -4.72
CA ARG A 12 -4.70 -3.71 -3.68
C ARG A 12 -4.09 -2.42 -3.11
N PRO A 13 -4.05 -1.34 -3.89
CA PRO A 13 -3.52 -0.06 -3.42
C PRO A 13 -4.33 0.53 -2.26
N ASP A 14 -5.59 0.11 -2.11
CA ASP A 14 -6.49 0.47 -1.00
C ASP A 14 -5.94 0.14 0.39
N ILE A 15 -5.10 -0.90 0.52
CA ILE A 15 -4.48 -1.27 1.80
C ILE A 15 -3.04 -0.76 1.95
N MET A 16 -2.46 -0.16 0.91
CA MET A 16 -1.03 0.16 0.84
C MET A 16 -0.57 1.03 2.01
N HIS A 17 -1.25 2.15 2.23
CA HIS A 17 -0.90 3.09 3.30
C HIS A 17 -0.89 2.41 4.68
N ASN A 18 -1.93 1.63 4.99
CA ASN A 18 -2.06 0.95 6.28
C ASN A 18 -0.97 -0.12 6.47
N VAL A 19 -0.65 -0.88 5.41
CA VAL A 19 0.43 -1.88 5.45
C VAL A 19 1.79 -1.22 5.62
N CYS A 20 2.10 -0.17 4.86
CA CYS A 20 3.36 0.59 4.97
C CYS A 20 3.56 1.15 6.38
N MET A 21 2.49 1.64 7.01
CA MET A 21 2.56 2.11 8.40
C MET A 21 2.85 0.98 9.38
N CYS A 22 2.27 -0.22 9.20
CA CYS A 22 2.57 -1.38 10.03
C CYS A 22 4.01 -1.89 9.84
N VAL A 23 4.56 -1.86 8.62
CA VAL A 23 5.95 -2.28 8.33
C VAL A 23 6.96 -1.47 9.15
N ARG A 24 6.73 -0.17 9.35
CA ARG A 24 7.63 0.71 10.13
C ARG A 24 7.86 0.23 11.57
N PHE A 25 6.89 -0.49 12.15
CA PHE A 25 6.96 -1.02 13.50
C PHE A 25 7.22 -2.53 13.54
N GLN A 26 7.66 -3.13 12.42
CA GLN A 26 7.90 -4.56 12.34
C GLN A 26 9.03 -5.03 13.26
N SER A 27 10.05 -4.19 13.50
CA SER A 27 11.17 -4.51 14.39
C SER A 27 10.78 -4.51 15.87
N CYS A 28 9.80 -3.70 16.26
CA CYS A 28 9.30 -3.61 17.64
C CYS A 28 7.77 -3.41 17.63
N PRO A 29 7.00 -4.47 17.37
CA PRO A 29 5.55 -4.37 17.27
C PRO A 29 4.92 -4.21 18.66
N LYS A 30 3.90 -3.35 18.73
CA LYS A 30 3.04 -3.14 19.91
C LYS A 30 1.69 -3.82 19.69
N GLU A 31 0.94 -4.08 20.75
CA GLU A 31 -0.39 -4.69 20.67
C GLU A 31 -1.37 -3.91 19.76
N SER A 32 -1.26 -2.58 19.75
CA SER A 32 -2.03 -1.72 18.85
C SER A 32 -1.73 -2.03 17.38
N HIS A 33 -0.47 -2.24 17.02
CA HIS A 33 -0.06 -2.60 15.66
C HIS A 33 -0.58 -3.98 15.26
N LEU A 34 -0.54 -4.96 16.17
CA LEU A 34 -1.10 -6.30 15.92
C LEU A 34 -2.61 -6.25 15.69
N THR A 35 -3.32 -5.41 16.44
CA THR A 35 -4.77 -5.19 16.28
C THR A 35 -5.08 -4.59 14.90
N THR A 36 -4.29 -3.63 14.44
CA THR A 36 -4.41 -3.07 13.08
C THR A 36 -4.19 -4.14 12.02
N VAL A 37 -3.16 -4.98 12.15
CA VAL A 37 -2.92 -6.06 11.18
C VAL A 37 -4.08 -7.06 11.14
N LYS A 38 -4.67 -7.41 12.29
CA LYS A 38 -5.89 -8.25 12.34
C LYS A 38 -7.07 -7.61 11.60
N ARG A 39 -7.24 -6.29 11.70
CA ARG A 39 -8.28 -5.55 10.95
C ARG A 39 -8.03 -5.59 9.45
N ILE A 40 -6.78 -5.40 8.99
CA ILE A 40 -6.41 -5.53 7.57
C ILE A 40 -6.75 -6.93 7.06
N MET A 41 -6.40 -7.98 7.82
CA MET A 41 -6.75 -9.36 7.44
C MET A 41 -8.26 -9.60 7.37
N LYS A 42 -9.04 -9.07 8.33
CA LYS A 42 -10.50 -9.16 8.30
C LYS A 42 -11.08 -8.47 7.07
N TYR A 43 -10.56 -7.29 6.73
CA TYR A 43 -10.95 -6.55 5.54
C TYR A 43 -10.63 -7.31 4.25
N LEU A 44 -9.43 -7.86 4.13
CA LEU A 44 -9.04 -8.72 3.00
C LEU A 44 -9.91 -9.97 2.87
N LYS A 45 -10.31 -10.57 4.00
CA LYS A 45 -11.23 -11.71 4.00
C LYS A 45 -12.62 -11.36 3.46
N GLY A 46 -13.13 -10.16 3.76
CA GLY A 46 -14.43 -9.67 3.31
C GLY A 46 -14.43 -9.13 1.87
N THR A 47 -13.27 -8.70 1.35
CA THR A 47 -13.16 -8.03 0.05
C THR A 47 -12.37 -8.84 -0.98
N LYS A 48 -12.43 -10.16 -0.93
CA LYS A 48 -11.64 -11.05 -1.80
C LYS A 48 -11.84 -10.80 -3.30
N THR A 49 -13.04 -10.38 -3.68
CA THR A 49 -13.44 -10.13 -5.08
C THR A 49 -12.96 -8.78 -5.62
N LEU A 50 -12.66 -7.81 -4.75
CA LEU A 50 -12.19 -6.48 -5.13
C LEU A 50 -10.68 -6.53 -5.36
N ARG A 51 -10.20 -6.74 -6.59
CA ARG A 51 -8.77 -6.67 -6.92
C ARG A 51 -8.61 -5.96 -8.26
N LEU A 52 -7.50 -5.24 -8.41
CA LEU A 52 -7.11 -4.72 -9.71
C LEU A 52 -6.60 -5.88 -10.58
N TRP A 53 -7.04 -5.88 -11.84
CA TRP A 53 -6.59 -6.81 -12.87
C TRP A 53 -5.79 -6.03 -13.91
N TYR A 54 -4.61 -6.55 -14.25
CA TYR A 54 -3.76 -5.97 -15.27
C TYR A 54 -3.89 -6.77 -16.56
N LEU A 55 -4.27 -6.09 -17.65
CA LEU A 55 -4.40 -6.72 -18.96
C LEU A 55 -3.01 -7.04 -19.54
N ARG A 56 -2.81 -8.30 -19.95
CA ARG A 56 -1.58 -8.73 -20.61
C ARG A 56 -1.63 -8.30 -22.08
N GLY A 57 -0.74 -7.39 -22.50
CA GLY A 57 -0.53 -7.05 -23.91
C GLY A 57 -0.93 -5.63 -24.35
N ALA A 58 -1.24 -4.72 -23.42
CA ALA A 58 -1.32 -3.29 -23.76
C ALA A 58 0.09 -2.73 -24.05
N ASN A 59 0.20 -1.69 -24.89
CA ASN A 59 1.46 -0.96 -25.08
C ASN A 59 1.97 -0.49 -23.70
N ILE A 60 3.03 -1.13 -23.22
CA ILE A 60 3.53 -0.97 -21.86
C ILE A 60 4.33 0.32 -21.78
N SER A 61 3.63 1.44 -21.63
CA SER A 61 4.23 2.71 -21.21
C SER A 61 4.13 2.84 -19.70
N LEU A 62 5.27 3.05 -19.03
CA LEU A 62 5.32 3.28 -17.60
C LEU A 62 5.43 4.78 -17.34
N THR A 63 4.37 5.38 -16.82
CA THR A 63 4.34 6.79 -16.42
C THR A 63 4.36 6.85 -14.89
N ARG A 64 5.30 7.60 -14.31
CA ARG A 64 5.42 7.77 -12.86
C ARG A 64 5.08 9.19 -12.47
N TYR A 65 4.24 9.35 -11.46
CA TYR A 65 4.06 10.60 -10.74
C TYR A 65 4.60 10.43 -9.33
N SER A 66 5.18 11.50 -8.82
CA SER A 66 5.67 11.57 -7.44
C SER A 66 5.24 12.88 -6.85
N ASP A 67 4.75 12.82 -5.62
CA ASP A 67 4.41 13.99 -4.82
C ASP A 67 5.09 13.90 -3.46
N SER A 68 5.37 15.04 -2.86
CA SER A 68 6.01 15.08 -1.56
C SER A 68 5.51 16.24 -0.72
N ASP A 69 4.90 15.91 0.42
CA ASP A 69 4.42 16.88 1.38
C ASP A 69 5.35 16.95 2.59
N PHE A 70 5.77 18.16 2.94
CA PHE A 70 6.50 18.41 4.18
C PHE A 70 5.54 18.40 5.39
N GLY A 71 5.95 17.76 6.49
CA GLY A 71 5.16 17.78 7.73
C GLY A 71 3.90 16.90 7.74
N GLY A 72 3.58 16.20 6.65
CA GLY A 72 2.37 15.38 6.54
C GLY A 72 2.32 14.17 7.50
N CYS A 73 3.48 13.69 7.98
CA CYS A 73 3.50 12.55 8.90
C CYS A 73 3.21 12.98 10.35
N LYS A 74 2.03 12.64 10.88
CA LYS A 74 1.61 12.97 12.26
C LYS A 74 2.54 12.41 13.35
N LEU A 75 3.29 11.35 13.07
CA LEU A 75 4.16 10.70 14.06
C LEU A 75 5.48 11.43 14.30
N ASN A 76 6.12 11.91 13.24
CA ASN A 76 7.49 12.42 13.29
C ASN A 76 7.70 13.70 12.47
N ARG A 77 6.63 14.26 11.90
CA ARG A 77 6.62 15.44 11.02
C ARG A 77 7.61 15.36 9.86
N LYS A 78 8.07 14.16 9.50
CA LYS A 78 8.91 13.95 8.32
C LYS A 78 8.09 14.12 7.06
N SER A 79 8.76 14.47 5.97
CA SER A 79 8.14 14.51 4.65
C SER A 79 7.55 13.15 4.30
N THR A 80 6.36 13.18 3.71
CA THR A 80 5.71 11.99 3.17
C THR A 80 5.86 12.06 1.65
N SER A 81 6.60 11.13 1.08
CA SER A 81 6.66 10.95 -0.36
C SER A 81 5.61 9.93 -0.76
N ASP A 82 4.77 10.28 -1.72
CA ASP A 82 3.86 9.33 -2.36
C ASP A 82 4.22 9.20 -3.83
N THR A 83 4.03 8.00 -4.38
CA THR A 83 4.34 7.73 -5.78
C THR A 83 3.22 6.91 -6.38
N CYS A 84 2.77 7.30 -7.57
CA CYS A 84 1.80 6.53 -8.31
C CYS A 84 2.36 6.22 -9.71
N HIS A 85 2.21 4.97 -10.13
CA HIS A 85 2.72 4.49 -11.41
C HIS A 85 1.54 4.09 -12.28
N LEU A 86 1.50 4.53 -13.52
CA LEU A 86 0.57 4.04 -14.52
C LEU A 86 1.31 3.12 -15.48
N LEU A 87 0.84 1.89 -15.62
CA LEU A 87 1.24 0.95 -16.65
C LEU A 87 0.16 0.95 -17.73
N GLY A 88 0.39 1.70 -18.81
CA GLY A 88 -0.67 2.06 -19.74
C GLY A 88 -1.79 2.84 -19.03
N CYS A 89 -3.01 2.29 -19.02
CA CYS A 89 -4.15 2.88 -18.31
C CYS A 89 -4.37 2.31 -16.89
N SER A 90 -3.51 1.40 -16.42
CA SER A 90 -3.67 0.74 -15.13
C SER A 90 -2.77 1.35 -14.05
N LEU A 91 -3.35 1.72 -12.91
CA LEU A 91 -2.59 2.22 -11.76
C LEU A 91 -1.92 1.07 -11.00
N ILE A 92 -0.62 1.22 -10.77
CA ILE A 92 0.25 0.36 -9.97
C ILE A 92 0.87 1.23 -8.87
N THR A 93 0.93 0.72 -7.65
CA THR A 93 1.45 1.46 -6.50
C THR A 93 2.41 0.59 -5.70
#